data_AF-A0A482W6P1-F1
#
_entry.id   AF-A0A482W6P1-F1
#
_cell.length_a   1.000
_cell.length_b   1.000
_cell.length_c   1.000
_cell.angle_alpha   90.00
_cell.angle_beta   90.00
_cell.angle_gamma   90.00
#
_symmetry.space_group_name_H-M   'P 1'
#
loop_
_entity.id
_entity.type
_entity.pdbx_description
1 polymer ?
#
loop_
_entity_poly.entity_id
_entity_poly.type
_entity_poly.pdbx_seq_one_letter_code
_entity_poly.pdbx_strand_id
1 'polypeptide(L)'
;PHRVQLIRAGICGYSTNTEEKIEIPKRIPRGPTDILRALGSTVGRDPTAPHYKYHDDPYLIPMSNSGKRTFAMAQEAGRKAAHWIRREHADLFQHKEADPPIEAFMPPMIYNEQSEVVVDDLQTLVNTAQVSDAKLVYKLLKQKNVEITPDLEQSLLELLCYQNCEDGVSEEFIEERWFKQSKKAREKVRKTWKDDDLAEEIFVSMENKTPEAYSAIIQGMVKYYQVDRAWQLFEEAQQKNLTLNTNTFNALICVSDFIKEDFEMRWNLVTNLLVQMKDSKLKPNLGTLNAVLQSLSTMGSSISARQNTLKTLAEFKNLGIEPSLASWYFVIMTFCKEQNKEHTIRDLRDINFFMSAMDISRHHLRDVNLAERVNKLLHHGDNYNLIGDSYKESIYFRHYFALLCTNLPIEEFMAETYEKLVPHIYVPEPGIMEEVLKQVDANGAVEYIPKLWSDMVVFEHTYRENLIESILNIMANNEQLVNSELNERFAYIAWDIYNRIENQDENRISKLNFTGDLLGKIMTLLLRNNEFDKAWTVMEKLDKDQQKIAGVPKLEALARFVDQCIEQKAPSKAITCIQYCSDCGFPEANILASKLNDKLTLDENFLGRLSKIVGDVTFGKIKESA
;
A
#
# COMPACT_ATOMS: atom_id res chain seq x y z
N PRO A 1 -77.44 -37.07 40.36
CA PRO A 1 -77.23 -37.51 41.76
C PRO A 1 -76.38 -36.50 42.53
N HIS A 2 -77.04 -35.85 43.49
CA HIS A 2 -76.59 -34.86 44.48
C HIS A 2 -75.21 -35.13 45.12
N ARG A 3 -74.33 -34.12 45.20
CA ARG A 3 -74.11 -33.16 46.32
C ARG A 3 -73.58 -33.82 47.60
N VAL A 4 -72.37 -33.42 48.01
CA VAL A 4 -72.05 -33.18 49.43
C VAL A 4 -71.43 -31.80 49.54
N GLN A 5 -72.10 -30.93 50.30
CA GLN A 5 -71.63 -29.61 50.70
C GLN A 5 -70.54 -29.76 51.77
N LEU A 6 -69.49 -28.95 51.70
CA LEU A 6 -68.72 -28.56 52.88
C LEU A 6 -68.80 -27.04 53.03
N ILE A 7 -69.30 -26.66 54.21
CA ILE A 7 -69.65 -25.32 54.63
C ILE A 7 -68.38 -24.54 54.98
N ARG A 8 -68.39 -23.26 54.59
CA ARG A 8 -67.40 -22.23 54.96
C ARG A 8 -67.27 -22.10 56.48
N ALA A 9 -66.03 -22.10 56.97
CA ALA A 9 -65.66 -21.36 58.18
C ALA A 9 -64.86 -20.14 57.72
N GLY A 10 -65.39 -18.95 58.00
CA GLY A 10 -64.80 -17.68 57.60
C GLY A 10 -63.54 -17.37 58.41
N ILE A 11 -62.47 -17.01 57.70
CA ILE A 11 -61.41 -16.17 58.25
C ILE A 11 -61.33 -14.97 57.31
N CYS A 12 -61.84 -13.83 57.78
CA CYS A 12 -61.66 -12.54 57.15
C CYS A 12 -60.19 -12.14 57.38
N GLY A 13 -59.31 -12.65 56.53
CA GLY A 13 -57.98 -12.08 56.31
C GLY A 13 -58.08 -11.18 55.10
N TYR A 14 -57.80 -9.89 55.26
CA TYR A 14 -57.62 -8.94 54.18
C TYR A 14 -56.46 -9.44 53.29
N SER A 15 -56.78 -10.26 52.27
CA SER A 15 -55.86 -10.64 51.20
C SER A 15 -55.92 -9.56 50.14
N THR A 16 -54.89 -8.71 50.12
CA THR A 16 -54.53 -7.94 48.92
C THR A 16 -53.91 -8.90 47.91
N ASN A 17 -54.73 -9.75 47.28
CA ASN A 17 -54.32 -10.52 46.11
C ASN A 17 -54.31 -9.59 44.89
N THR A 18 -53.28 -8.74 44.78
CA THR A 18 -52.76 -8.39 43.46
C THR A 18 -52.05 -9.65 42.97
N GLU A 19 -52.63 -10.35 41.99
CA GLU A 19 -51.94 -11.42 41.27
C GLU A 19 -50.65 -10.81 40.67
N GLU A 20 -49.50 -11.04 41.31
CA GLU A 20 -48.21 -10.62 40.78
C GLU A 20 -47.94 -11.40 39.49
N LYS A 21 -48.26 -10.76 38.37
CA LYS A 21 -48.02 -11.31 37.04
C LYS A 21 -46.52 -11.23 36.75
N ILE A 22 -45.84 -12.36 36.81
CA ILE A 22 -44.42 -12.46 36.44
C ILE A 22 -44.30 -12.26 34.92
N GLU A 23 -43.77 -11.11 34.49
CA GLU A 23 -43.43 -10.85 33.09
C GLU A 23 -42.04 -11.41 32.77
N ILE A 24 -42.00 -12.60 32.16
CA ILE A 24 -40.74 -13.20 31.72
C ILE A 24 -40.21 -12.41 30.52
N PRO A 25 -38.97 -11.89 30.55
CA PRO A 25 -38.39 -11.16 29.43
C PRO A 25 -38.17 -12.09 28.23
N LYS A 26 -38.31 -11.55 27.02
CA LYS A 26 -38.06 -12.29 25.79
C LYS A 26 -36.57 -12.62 25.66
N ARG A 27 -36.26 -13.86 25.29
CA ARG A 27 -34.90 -14.27 24.93
C ARG A 27 -34.41 -13.46 23.73
N ILE A 28 -33.25 -12.83 23.86
CA ILE A 28 -32.57 -12.15 22.76
C ILE A 28 -31.68 -13.19 22.05
N PRO A 29 -31.95 -13.54 20.78
CA PRO A 29 -31.08 -14.42 20.02
C PRO A 29 -29.77 -13.69 19.70
N ARG A 30 -28.64 -14.38 19.88
CA ARG A 30 -27.31 -13.89 19.50
C ARG A 30 -26.64 -14.92 18.61
N GLY A 31 -25.94 -14.47 17.58
CA GLY A 31 -25.08 -15.28 16.74
C GLY A 31 -23.83 -15.77 17.49
N PRO A 32 -23.10 -16.75 16.92
CA PRO A 32 -21.93 -17.35 17.56
C PRO A 32 -20.77 -16.36 17.79
N THR A 33 -20.72 -15.25 17.04
CA THR A 33 -19.63 -14.26 17.09
C THR A 33 -20.05 -12.88 17.61
N ASP A 34 -21.31 -12.70 18.04
CA ASP A 34 -21.84 -11.37 18.43
C ASP A 34 -21.11 -10.76 19.63
N ILE A 35 -20.75 -11.58 20.61
CA ILE A 35 -20.00 -11.12 21.79
C ILE A 35 -18.58 -10.70 21.37
N LEU A 36 -17.93 -11.44 20.48
CA LEU A 36 -16.60 -11.10 19.97
C LEU A 36 -16.62 -9.77 19.19
N ARG A 37 -17.65 -9.55 18.35
CA ARG A 37 -17.85 -8.28 17.63
C ARG A 37 -18.10 -7.12 18.59
N ALA A 38 -18.92 -7.33 19.62
CA ALA A 38 -19.17 -6.31 20.64
C ALA A 38 -17.87 -5.93 21.38
N LEU A 39 -17.09 -6.92 21.83
CA LEU A 39 -15.80 -6.67 22.47
C LEU A 39 -14.82 -5.95 21.53
N GLY A 40 -14.70 -6.40 20.28
CA GLY A 40 -13.87 -5.75 19.27
C GLY A 40 -14.23 -4.28 19.05
N SER A 41 -15.52 -3.94 19.05
CA SER A 41 -15.98 -2.55 18.89
C SER A 41 -15.66 -1.62 20.06
N THR A 42 -15.30 -2.16 21.23
CA THR A 42 -14.96 -1.36 22.42
C THR A 42 -13.49 -0.96 22.49
N VAL A 43 -12.64 -1.48 21.59
CA VAL A 43 -11.19 -1.25 21.59
C VAL A 43 -10.79 -0.61 20.26
N GLY A 44 -10.05 0.50 20.31
CA GLY A 44 -9.48 1.15 19.13
C GLY A 44 -8.18 0.50 18.66
N ARG A 45 -7.72 0.88 17.47
CA ARG A 45 -6.38 0.50 16.99
C ARG A 45 -5.32 1.21 17.84
N ASP A 46 -4.33 0.45 18.31
CA ASP A 46 -3.14 1.01 18.94
C ASP A 46 -2.19 1.55 17.85
N PRO A 47 -1.92 2.87 17.80
CA PRO A 47 -1.01 3.44 16.81
C PRO A 47 0.46 3.09 17.07
N THR A 48 0.81 2.71 18.30
CA THR A 48 2.18 2.41 18.71
C THR A 48 2.57 0.95 18.48
N ALA A 49 1.60 0.08 18.21
CA ALA A 49 1.83 -1.34 18.00
C ALA A 49 1.89 -1.71 16.51
N PRO A 50 2.71 -2.72 16.14
CA PRO A 50 2.65 -3.33 14.82
C PRO A 50 1.29 -4.02 14.59
N HIS A 51 0.99 -4.33 13.33
CA HIS A 51 -0.17 -5.16 13.02
C HIS A 51 -0.07 -6.50 13.77
N TYR A 52 -1.19 -6.95 14.37
CA TYR A 52 -1.29 -8.17 15.19
C TYR A 52 -0.75 -9.46 14.57
N LYS A 53 -0.50 -9.46 13.26
CA LYS A 53 0.07 -10.63 12.54
C LYS A 53 1.57 -10.81 12.80
N TYR A 54 2.24 -9.75 13.26
CA TYR A 54 3.66 -9.78 13.59
C TYR A 54 3.83 -10.04 15.08
N HIS A 55 4.94 -10.70 15.43
CA HIS A 55 5.30 -10.93 16.82
C HIS A 55 5.61 -9.60 17.50
N ASP A 56 5.08 -9.41 18.71
CA ASP A 56 5.39 -8.26 19.56
C ASP A 56 6.74 -8.48 20.27
N ASP A 57 7.80 -8.49 19.47
CA ASP A 57 9.19 -8.65 19.88
C ASP A 57 10.07 -7.68 19.07
N PRO A 58 10.86 -6.79 19.69
CA PRO A 58 11.64 -5.78 18.97
C PRO A 58 12.55 -6.33 17.86
N TYR A 59 12.99 -7.59 17.95
CA TYR A 59 13.80 -8.25 16.93
C TYR A 59 12.95 -8.76 15.74
N LEU A 60 11.69 -9.13 15.99
CA LEU A 60 10.79 -9.72 14.99
C LEU A 60 9.77 -8.73 14.40
N ILE A 61 9.70 -7.50 14.91
CA ILE A 61 8.82 -6.46 14.38
C ILE A 61 9.40 -5.91 13.06
N PRO A 62 8.67 -5.98 11.95
CA PRO A 62 9.12 -5.42 10.69
C PRO A 62 8.92 -3.90 10.68
N MET A 63 10.03 -3.17 10.52
CA MET A 63 10.03 -1.71 10.54
C MET A 63 10.16 -1.08 9.14
N SER A 64 10.53 -1.86 8.12
CA SER A 64 10.59 -1.42 6.71
C SER A 64 9.51 -2.09 5.86
N ASN A 65 9.11 -1.47 4.75
CA ASN A 65 8.15 -2.06 3.81
C ASN A 65 8.64 -3.42 3.25
N SER A 66 9.96 -3.54 3.03
CA SER A 66 10.59 -4.79 2.61
C SER A 66 10.45 -5.87 3.69
N GLY A 67 10.75 -5.52 4.95
CA GLY A 67 10.61 -6.42 6.09
C GLY A 67 9.16 -6.88 6.28
N LYS A 68 8.19 -5.95 6.25
CA LYS A 68 6.75 -6.25 6.43
C LYS A 68 6.28 -7.31 5.44
N ARG A 69 6.64 -7.15 4.16
CA ARG A 69 6.32 -8.11 3.10
C ARG A 69 7.07 -9.42 3.28
N THR A 70 8.36 -9.38 3.57
CA THR A 70 9.20 -10.58 3.66
C THR A 70 8.74 -11.49 4.79
N PHE A 71 8.46 -10.93 5.98
CA PHE A 71 8.04 -11.70 7.14
C PHE A 71 6.66 -12.34 6.92
N ALA A 72 5.71 -11.56 6.41
CA ALA A 72 4.38 -12.06 6.10
C ALA A 72 4.40 -13.15 5.01
N MET A 73 5.16 -12.96 3.94
CA MET A 73 5.30 -13.96 2.88
C MET A 73 6.07 -15.21 3.34
N ALA A 74 7.02 -15.08 4.28
CA ALA A 74 7.71 -16.23 4.87
C ALA A 74 6.77 -17.07 5.74
N GLN A 75 5.91 -16.43 6.55
CA GLN A 75 4.86 -17.12 7.30
C GLN A 75 3.89 -17.85 6.36
N GLU A 76 3.47 -17.19 5.28
CA GLU A 76 2.59 -17.77 4.24
C GLU A 76 3.26 -18.95 3.51
N ALA A 77 4.57 -18.88 3.24
CA ALA A 77 5.33 -19.98 2.66
C ALA A 77 5.37 -21.19 3.61
N GLY A 78 5.54 -20.96 4.92
CA GLY A 78 5.44 -22.02 5.93
C GLY A 78 4.05 -22.67 5.96
N ARG A 79 2.98 -21.87 5.84
CA ARG A 79 1.60 -22.37 5.72
C ARG A 79 1.44 -23.26 4.49
N LYS A 80 1.91 -22.82 3.32
CA LYS A 80 1.88 -23.61 2.08
C LYS A 80 2.66 -24.92 2.19
N ALA A 81 3.84 -24.89 2.83
CA ALA A 81 4.62 -26.10 3.09
C ALA A 81 3.87 -27.08 3.99
N ALA A 82 3.19 -26.59 5.05
CA ALA A 82 2.36 -27.43 5.91
C ALA A 82 1.15 -28.01 5.14
N HIS A 83 0.48 -27.23 4.29
CA HIS A 83 -0.59 -27.73 3.43
C HIS A 83 -0.11 -28.82 2.47
N TRP A 84 1.09 -28.65 1.89
CA TRP A 84 1.71 -29.65 1.05
C TRP A 84 2.02 -30.94 1.83
N ILE A 85 2.64 -30.85 3.02
CA ILE A 85 2.87 -32.02 3.89
C ILE A 85 1.57 -32.74 4.22
N ARG A 86 0.53 -31.98 4.60
CA ARG A 86 -0.81 -32.52 4.90
C ARG A 86 -1.41 -33.26 3.71
N ARG A 87 -1.16 -32.77 2.49
CA ARG A 87 -1.64 -33.38 1.25
C ARG A 87 -0.86 -34.66 0.92
N GLU A 88 0.46 -34.63 0.95
CA GLU A 88 1.30 -35.78 0.59
C GLU A 88 1.22 -36.93 1.59
N HIS A 89 1.03 -36.61 2.87
CA HIS A 89 0.94 -37.58 3.96
C HIS A 89 -0.44 -37.59 4.60
N ALA A 90 -1.50 -37.57 3.77
CA ALA A 90 -2.88 -37.51 4.21
C ALA A 90 -3.27 -38.60 5.22
N ASP A 91 -2.63 -39.78 5.15
CA ASP A 91 -2.80 -40.90 6.07
C ASP A 91 -2.49 -40.53 7.53
N LEU A 92 -1.51 -39.64 7.76
CA LEU A 92 -1.12 -39.17 9.09
C LEU A 92 -2.15 -38.21 9.73
N PHE A 93 -3.07 -37.67 8.94
CA PHE A 93 -4.03 -36.64 9.37
C PHE A 93 -5.48 -37.14 9.35
N GLN A 94 -5.70 -38.45 9.39
CA GLN A 94 -7.05 -39.04 9.41
C GLN A 94 -7.67 -39.13 10.81
N HIS A 95 -6.90 -38.85 11.87
CA HIS A 95 -7.37 -38.95 13.24
C HIS A 95 -8.39 -37.85 13.57
N LYS A 96 -9.61 -38.24 13.95
CA LYS A 96 -10.72 -37.32 14.26
C LYS A 96 -10.89 -37.17 15.77
N GLU A 97 -10.18 -36.23 16.38
CA GLU A 97 -10.33 -35.91 17.82
C GLU A 97 -11.49 -34.95 18.10
N ALA A 98 -11.80 -34.04 17.17
CA ALA A 98 -12.80 -33.01 17.36
C ALA A 98 -14.23 -33.52 17.10
N ASP A 99 -15.17 -33.13 17.96
CA ASP A 99 -16.62 -33.34 17.80
C ASP A 99 -17.36 -31.99 17.90
N PRO A 100 -17.93 -31.46 16.80
CA PRO A 100 -17.99 -32.07 15.46
C PRO A 100 -16.63 -32.04 14.75
N PRO A 101 -16.40 -32.94 13.76
CA PRO A 101 -15.21 -32.91 12.92
C PRO A 101 -15.04 -31.57 12.20
N ILE A 102 -13.82 -31.04 12.20
CA ILE A 102 -13.48 -29.78 11.50
C ILE A 102 -12.99 -30.12 10.09
N GLU A 103 -13.89 -30.06 9.12
CA GLU A 103 -13.61 -30.42 7.72
C GLU A 103 -12.42 -29.64 7.12
N ALA A 104 -12.25 -28.37 7.51
CA ALA A 104 -11.13 -27.54 7.06
C ALA A 104 -9.75 -28.11 7.41
N PHE A 105 -9.65 -28.94 8.47
CA PHE A 105 -8.39 -29.57 8.88
C PHE A 105 -8.15 -30.94 8.25
N MET A 106 -9.17 -31.55 7.62
CA MET A 106 -9.03 -32.82 6.93
C MET A 106 -8.20 -32.66 5.65
N PRO A 107 -7.41 -33.69 5.25
CA PRO A 107 -6.72 -33.69 3.97
C PRO A 107 -7.69 -33.61 2.79
N PRO A 108 -7.41 -32.78 1.76
CA PRO A 108 -8.22 -32.76 0.55
C PRO A 108 -8.05 -34.06 -0.26
N MET A 109 -9.09 -34.46 -0.99
CA MET A 109 -8.99 -35.56 -1.96
C MET A 109 -8.09 -35.15 -3.13
N ILE A 110 -7.26 -36.07 -3.61
CA ILE A 110 -6.35 -35.85 -4.75
C ILE A 110 -6.85 -36.68 -5.92
N TYR A 111 -7.00 -36.03 -7.07
CA TYR A 111 -7.40 -36.68 -8.32
C TYR A 111 -6.19 -36.81 -9.26
N ASN A 112 -6.08 -37.96 -9.91
CA ASN A 112 -5.10 -38.26 -10.96
C ASN A 112 -5.79 -38.97 -12.13
N GLU A 113 -5.07 -39.20 -13.23
CA GLU A 113 -5.62 -39.82 -14.44
C GLU A 113 -6.17 -41.24 -14.23
N GLN A 114 -5.75 -41.93 -13.16
CA GLN A 114 -6.17 -43.28 -12.82
C GLN A 114 -7.29 -43.32 -11.76
N SER A 115 -7.75 -42.16 -11.28
CA SER A 115 -8.72 -42.08 -10.20
C SER A 115 -10.07 -42.64 -10.62
N GLU A 116 -10.67 -43.45 -9.75
CA GLU A 116 -12.07 -43.81 -9.85
C GLU A 116 -12.90 -42.62 -9.37
N VAL A 117 -13.74 -42.08 -10.25
CA VAL A 117 -14.49 -40.84 -10.00
C VAL A 117 -15.95 -41.06 -10.31
N VAL A 118 -16.81 -40.40 -9.52
CA VAL A 118 -18.26 -40.38 -9.68
C VAL A 118 -18.75 -38.95 -9.92
N VAL A 119 -20.01 -38.81 -10.33
CA VAL A 119 -20.61 -37.49 -10.61
C VAL A 119 -20.63 -36.59 -9.37
N ASP A 120 -20.77 -37.16 -8.18
CA ASP A 120 -20.78 -36.43 -6.90
C ASP A 120 -19.42 -35.76 -6.59
N ASP A 121 -18.31 -36.36 -7.04
CA ASP A 121 -16.99 -35.76 -6.92
C ASP A 121 -16.91 -34.46 -7.72
N LEU A 122 -17.42 -34.48 -8.96
CA LEU A 122 -17.47 -33.30 -9.81
C LEU A 122 -18.38 -32.21 -9.20
N GLN A 123 -19.53 -32.60 -8.66
CA GLN A 123 -20.44 -31.65 -7.99
C GLN A 123 -19.77 -30.99 -6.79
N THR A 124 -19.04 -31.76 -5.98
CA THR A 124 -18.29 -31.25 -4.83
C THR A 124 -17.20 -30.27 -5.27
N LEU A 125 -16.41 -30.63 -6.29
CA LEU A 125 -15.34 -29.79 -6.82
C LEU A 125 -15.85 -28.46 -7.42
N VAL A 126 -17.00 -28.50 -8.08
CA VAL A 126 -17.67 -27.29 -8.59
C VAL A 126 -18.11 -26.39 -7.42
N ASN A 127 -18.68 -26.97 -6.37
CA ASN A 127 -19.13 -26.24 -5.18
C ASN A 127 -17.98 -25.63 -4.37
N THR A 128 -16.83 -26.31 -4.31
CA THR A 128 -15.61 -25.83 -3.63
C THR A 128 -14.71 -24.98 -4.53
N ALA A 129 -15.10 -24.76 -5.79
CA ALA A 129 -14.38 -23.97 -6.80
C ALA A 129 -12.93 -24.44 -7.07
N GLN A 130 -12.69 -25.75 -7.02
CA GLN A 130 -11.41 -26.38 -7.34
C GLN A 130 -11.33 -26.68 -8.85
N VAL A 131 -10.87 -25.70 -9.62
CA VAL A 131 -10.99 -25.69 -11.09
C VAL A 131 -10.13 -26.75 -11.75
N SER A 132 -8.86 -26.87 -11.37
CA SER A 132 -7.95 -27.84 -12.01
C SER A 132 -8.41 -29.28 -11.82
N ASP A 133 -8.85 -29.61 -10.61
CA ASP A 133 -9.37 -30.95 -10.29
C ASP A 133 -10.72 -31.19 -10.98
N ALA A 134 -11.62 -30.19 -11.01
CA ALA A 134 -12.88 -30.29 -11.74
C ALA A 134 -12.67 -30.56 -13.25
N LYS A 135 -11.68 -29.89 -13.87
CA LYS A 135 -11.30 -30.14 -15.28
C LYS A 135 -10.86 -31.60 -15.48
N LEU A 136 -10.04 -32.12 -14.58
CA LEU A 136 -9.54 -33.50 -14.66
C LEU A 136 -10.67 -34.52 -14.50
N VAL A 137 -11.47 -34.36 -13.43
CA VAL A 137 -12.60 -35.26 -13.13
C VAL A 137 -13.62 -35.26 -14.27
N TYR A 138 -13.96 -34.09 -14.83
CA TYR A 138 -14.86 -34.00 -15.98
C TYR A 138 -14.34 -34.78 -17.19
N LYS A 139 -13.04 -34.66 -17.52
CA LYS A 139 -12.43 -35.41 -18.62
C LYS A 139 -12.48 -36.92 -18.38
N LEU A 140 -12.23 -37.38 -17.15
CA LEU A 140 -12.31 -38.79 -16.78
C LEU A 140 -13.74 -39.35 -16.89
N LEU A 141 -14.74 -38.58 -16.44
CA LEU A 141 -16.15 -38.96 -16.56
C LEU A 141 -16.57 -39.09 -18.02
N LYS A 142 -16.17 -38.15 -18.89
CA LYS A 142 -16.43 -38.22 -20.34
C LYS A 142 -15.73 -39.41 -20.99
N GLN A 143 -14.46 -39.70 -20.65
CA GLN A 143 -13.75 -40.89 -21.17
C GLN A 143 -14.43 -42.21 -20.81
N LYS A 144 -15.05 -42.28 -19.62
CA LYS A 144 -15.81 -43.45 -19.15
C LYS A 144 -17.25 -43.49 -19.68
N ASN A 145 -17.66 -42.55 -20.54
CA ASN A 145 -19.03 -42.39 -21.04
C ASN A 145 -20.08 -42.31 -19.91
N VAL A 146 -19.72 -41.69 -18.79
CA VAL A 146 -20.67 -41.41 -17.71
C VAL A 146 -21.52 -40.20 -18.10
N GLU A 147 -22.84 -40.33 -17.99
CA GLU A 147 -23.77 -39.24 -18.28
C GLU A 147 -23.66 -38.17 -17.19
N ILE A 148 -23.45 -36.92 -17.61
CA ILE A 148 -23.37 -35.75 -16.73
C ILE A 148 -24.65 -34.94 -16.95
N THR A 149 -25.33 -34.59 -15.87
CA THR A 149 -26.57 -33.83 -15.95
C THR A 149 -26.33 -32.43 -16.55
N PRO A 150 -27.24 -31.91 -17.40
CA PRO A 150 -27.10 -30.58 -18.00
C PRO A 150 -26.86 -29.46 -16.99
N ASP A 151 -27.50 -29.53 -15.81
CA ASP A 151 -27.35 -28.53 -14.75
C ASP A 151 -25.94 -28.49 -14.16
N LEU A 152 -25.27 -29.65 -14.07
CA LEU A 152 -23.89 -29.76 -13.60
C LEU A 152 -22.90 -29.30 -14.68
N GLU A 153 -23.17 -29.61 -15.96
CA GLU A 153 -22.38 -29.07 -17.08
C GLU A 153 -22.47 -27.54 -17.14
N GLN A 154 -23.67 -26.98 -16.91
CA GLN A 154 -23.87 -25.54 -16.80
C GLN A 154 -23.12 -24.94 -15.62
N SER A 155 -23.18 -25.55 -14.44
CA SER A 155 -22.48 -25.08 -13.24
C SER A 155 -20.95 -25.13 -13.42
N LEU A 156 -20.44 -26.18 -14.08
CA LEU A 156 -19.04 -26.30 -14.44
C LEU A 156 -18.63 -25.23 -15.46
N LEU A 157 -19.45 -24.98 -16.48
CA LEU A 157 -19.22 -23.92 -17.46
C LEU A 157 -19.12 -22.55 -16.78
N GLU A 158 -20.03 -22.24 -15.86
CA GLU A 158 -20.02 -20.99 -15.09
C GLU A 158 -18.74 -20.83 -14.27
N LEU A 159 -18.31 -21.88 -13.56
CA LEU A 159 -17.07 -21.89 -12.80
C LEU A 159 -15.85 -21.64 -13.71
N LEU A 160 -15.75 -22.37 -14.82
CA LEU A 160 -14.65 -22.26 -15.77
C LEU A 160 -14.60 -20.87 -16.42
N CYS A 161 -15.75 -20.33 -16.81
CA CYS A 161 -15.88 -18.97 -17.35
C CYS A 161 -15.51 -17.92 -16.31
N TYR A 162 -15.90 -18.12 -15.04
CA TYR A 162 -15.59 -17.17 -13.98
C TYR A 162 -14.10 -17.16 -13.62
N GLN A 163 -13.42 -18.32 -13.62
CA GLN A 163 -12.02 -18.47 -13.22
C GLN A 163 -11.01 -18.52 -14.38
N ASN A 164 -11.47 -18.42 -15.64
CA ASN A 164 -10.64 -18.59 -16.85
C ASN A 164 -9.88 -19.93 -16.90
N CYS A 165 -10.56 -21.00 -16.45
CA CYS A 165 -10.00 -22.35 -16.41
C CYS A 165 -8.69 -22.48 -15.58
N GLU A 166 -8.50 -21.63 -14.55
CA GLU A 166 -7.37 -21.67 -13.61
C GLU A 166 -7.85 -21.64 -12.16
N ASP A 167 -7.06 -22.15 -11.22
CA ASP A 167 -7.38 -22.01 -9.81
C ASP A 167 -7.14 -20.58 -9.32
N GLY A 168 -8.11 -20.06 -8.57
CA GLY A 168 -7.93 -18.83 -7.79
C GLY A 168 -6.89 -19.02 -6.68
N VAL A 169 -6.36 -17.92 -6.15
CA VAL A 169 -5.58 -18.02 -4.89
C VAL A 169 -6.55 -18.31 -3.76
N SER A 170 -6.28 -19.35 -2.96
CA SER A 170 -7.09 -19.73 -1.80
C SER A 170 -7.37 -18.53 -0.88
N GLU A 171 -8.54 -18.49 -0.27
CA GLU A 171 -8.88 -17.51 0.78
C GLU A 171 -8.04 -17.70 2.05
N GLU A 172 -7.49 -18.90 2.25
CA GLU A 172 -6.60 -19.21 3.36
C GLU A 172 -5.23 -18.52 3.26
N PHE A 173 -4.83 -18.10 2.05
CA PHE A 173 -3.55 -17.44 1.79
C PHE A 173 -3.70 -15.91 1.83
N ILE A 174 -4.04 -15.41 3.03
CA ILE A 174 -4.36 -14.01 3.29
C ILE A 174 -3.19 -13.08 2.94
N GLU A 175 -1.95 -13.44 3.30
CA GLU A 175 -0.80 -12.57 3.03
C GLU A 175 -0.42 -12.57 1.56
N GLU A 176 -0.58 -13.70 0.86
CA GLU A 176 -0.41 -13.74 -0.59
C GLU A 176 -1.44 -12.83 -1.27
N ARG A 177 -2.70 -12.84 -0.83
CA ARG A 177 -3.74 -11.94 -1.36
C ARG A 177 -3.41 -10.48 -1.06
N TRP A 178 -2.99 -10.18 0.17
CA TRP A 178 -2.65 -8.82 0.64
C TRP A 178 -1.43 -8.22 -0.08
N PHE A 179 -0.46 -9.04 -0.47
CA PHE A 179 0.76 -8.63 -1.19
C PHE A 179 0.76 -9.01 -2.68
N LYS A 180 -0.34 -9.56 -3.23
CA LYS A 180 -0.40 -10.14 -4.59
C LYS A 180 -0.16 -9.12 -5.71
N GLN A 181 -0.27 -7.82 -5.46
CA GLN A 181 -0.20 -6.80 -6.51
C GLN A 181 0.78 -5.66 -6.22
N SER A 182 1.92 -5.74 -6.90
CA SER A 182 2.64 -4.58 -7.47
C SER A 182 2.82 -4.66 -9.00
N LYS A 183 2.41 -5.76 -9.66
CA LYS A 183 2.60 -5.97 -11.10
C LYS A 183 1.34 -5.84 -11.97
N LYS A 184 0.13 -6.18 -11.48
CA LYS A 184 -1.10 -6.12 -12.31
C LYS A 184 -1.55 -4.70 -12.64
N ALA A 185 -1.32 -3.71 -11.78
CA ALA A 185 -1.68 -2.31 -12.05
C ALA A 185 -0.90 -1.69 -13.24
N ARG A 186 0.22 -2.30 -13.65
CA ARG A 186 1.02 -1.88 -14.82
C ARG A 186 0.77 -2.71 -16.07
N GLU A 187 0.01 -3.81 -15.99
CA GLU A 187 -0.35 -4.55 -17.18
C GLU A 187 -1.45 -3.77 -17.91
N LYS A 188 -1.17 -3.37 -19.14
CA LYS A 188 -2.21 -2.90 -20.06
C LYS A 188 -3.34 -3.93 -20.05
N VAL A 189 -4.58 -3.44 -19.96
CA VAL A 189 -5.76 -4.26 -20.15
C VAL A 189 -5.61 -5.00 -21.48
N ARG A 190 -5.40 -6.31 -21.40
CA ARG A 190 -5.14 -7.19 -22.55
C ARG A 190 -6.02 -8.42 -22.43
N LYS A 191 -6.36 -8.98 -23.59
CA LYS A 191 -6.99 -10.30 -23.67
C LYS A 191 -6.17 -11.32 -22.87
N THR A 192 -6.84 -11.96 -21.91
CA THR A 192 -6.30 -13.06 -21.10
C THR A 192 -7.15 -14.33 -21.17
N TRP A 193 -8.32 -14.26 -21.81
CA TRP A 193 -9.18 -15.41 -22.06
C TRP A 193 -8.41 -16.54 -22.74
N LYS A 194 -8.62 -17.77 -22.28
CA LYS A 194 -8.03 -18.97 -22.90
C LYS A 194 -8.93 -19.46 -24.03
N ASP A 195 -8.58 -19.07 -25.26
CA ASP A 195 -9.27 -19.61 -26.44
C ASP A 195 -9.09 -21.13 -26.51
N ASP A 196 -10.14 -21.82 -26.98
CA ASP A 196 -10.13 -23.26 -27.22
C ASP A 196 -9.80 -24.14 -25.99
N ASP A 197 -9.93 -23.60 -24.76
CA ASP A 197 -9.87 -24.39 -23.52
C ASP A 197 -11.26 -24.97 -23.16
N LEU A 198 -11.33 -25.74 -22.08
CA LEU A 198 -12.48 -26.56 -21.69
C LEU A 198 -13.81 -25.79 -21.62
N ALA A 199 -13.80 -24.51 -21.24
CA ALA A 199 -15.01 -23.69 -21.21
C ALA A 199 -15.68 -23.60 -22.60
N GLU A 200 -14.88 -23.40 -23.65
CA GLU A 200 -15.40 -23.32 -25.02
C GLU A 200 -15.77 -24.71 -25.54
N GLU A 201 -14.98 -25.74 -25.22
CA GLU A 201 -15.29 -27.14 -25.59
C GLU A 201 -16.65 -27.57 -25.04
N ILE A 202 -16.90 -27.32 -23.75
CA ILE A 202 -18.17 -27.61 -23.08
C ILE A 202 -19.29 -26.85 -23.76
N PHE A 203 -19.14 -25.53 -23.94
CA PHE A 203 -20.16 -24.69 -24.57
C PHE A 203 -20.51 -25.18 -25.99
N VAL A 204 -19.51 -25.52 -26.81
CA VAL A 204 -19.73 -26.03 -28.16
C VAL A 204 -20.44 -27.38 -28.15
N SER A 205 -20.05 -28.28 -27.23
CA SER A 205 -20.60 -29.64 -27.12
C SER A 205 -22.06 -29.71 -26.65
N MET A 206 -22.58 -28.65 -26.02
CA MET A 206 -23.98 -28.59 -25.61
C MET A 206 -24.93 -28.62 -26.82
N GLU A 207 -25.80 -29.63 -26.89
CA GLU A 207 -26.79 -29.81 -27.97
C GLU A 207 -27.80 -28.65 -28.02
N ASN A 208 -28.33 -28.25 -26.86
CA ASN A 208 -29.26 -27.12 -26.71
C ASN A 208 -28.65 -26.05 -25.81
N LYS A 209 -27.93 -25.10 -26.42
CA LYS A 209 -27.29 -23.98 -25.70
C LYS A 209 -28.37 -23.07 -25.09
N THR A 210 -28.45 -23.06 -23.76
CA THR A 210 -29.44 -22.29 -23.01
C THR A 210 -29.05 -20.81 -22.90
N PRO A 211 -29.98 -19.89 -22.61
CA PRO A 211 -29.65 -18.49 -22.31
C PRO A 211 -28.62 -18.33 -21.18
N GLU A 212 -28.61 -19.25 -20.22
CA GLU A 212 -27.65 -19.30 -19.11
C GLU A 212 -26.24 -19.64 -19.61
N ALA A 213 -26.11 -20.61 -20.52
CA ALA A 213 -24.82 -20.96 -21.14
C ALA A 213 -24.23 -19.79 -21.94
N TYR A 214 -25.05 -19.11 -22.76
CA TYR A 214 -24.63 -17.88 -23.46
C TYR A 214 -24.23 -16.78 -22.47
N SER A 215 -25.00 -16.60 -21.40
CA SER A 215 -24.71 -15.59 -20.39
C SER A 215 -23.37 -15.85 -19.70
N ALA A 216 -23.10 -17.10 -19.32
CA ALA A 216 -21.86 -17.50 -18.64
C ALA A 216 -20.62 -17.25 -19.52
N ILE A 217 -20.64 -17.74 -20.77
CA ILE A 217 -19.51 -17.62 -21.69
C ILE A 217 -19.24 -16.16 -22.09
N ILE A 218 -20.29 -15.37 -22.35
CA ILE A 218 -20.15 -13.94 -22.68
C ILE A 218 -19.55 -13.19 -21.47
N GLN A 219 -20.05 -13.43 -20.26
CA GLN A 219 -19.53 -12.79 -19.04
C GLN A 219 -18.07 -13.16 -18.78
N GLY A 220 -17.70 -14.44 -18.97
CA GLY A 220 -16.31 -14.90 -18.88
C GLY A 220 -15.41 -14.21 -19.90
N MET A 221 -15.76 -14.27 -21.19
CA MET A 221 -14.99 -13.64 -22.26
C MET A 221 -14.81 -12.14 -22.03
N VAL A 222 -15.86 -11.43 -21.60
CA VAL A 222 -15.77 -10.00 -21.25
C VAL A 222 -14.82 -9.77 -20.08
N LYS A 223 -14.96 -10.55 -18.99
CA LYS A 223 -14.11 -10.44 -17.78
C LYS A 223 -12.62 -10.60 -18.10
N TYR A 224 -12.30 -11.43 -19.10
CA TYR A 224 -10.93 -11.71 -19.53
C TYR A 224 -10.58 -11.07 -20.89
N TYR A 225 -11.31 -10.02 -21.27
CA TYR A 225 -11.03 -9.12 -22.40
C TYR A 225 -10.99 -9.78 -23.79
N GLN A 226 -11.75 -10.84 -24.01
CA GLN A 226 -12.06 -11.40 -25.33
C GLN A 226 -13.36 -10.78 -25.87
N VAL A 227 -13.34 -9.45 -26.04
CA VAL A 227 -14.54 -8.63 -26.28
C VAL A 227 -15.19 -8.92 -27.63
N ASP A 228 -14.39 -9.10 -28.70
CA ASP A 228 -14.91 -9.32 -30.05
C ASP A 228 -15.80 -10.57 -30.15
N ARG A 229 -15.32 -11.69 -29.61
CA ARG A 229 -16.07 -12.96 -29.61
C ARG A 229 -17.26 -12.91 -28.67
N ALA A 230 -17.13 -12.24 -27.52
CA ALA A 230 -18.26 -12.00 -26.63
C ALA A 230 -19.39 -11.22 -27.32
N TRP A 231 -19.04 -10.20 -28.12
CA TRP A 231 -20.00 -9.42 -28.89
C TRP A 231 -20.68 -10.26 -29.98
N GLN A 232 -19.93 -11.09 -30.70
CA GLN A 232 -20.50 -12.01 -31.70
C GLN A 232 -21.49 -13.00 -31.07
N LEU A 233 -21.15 -13.60 -29.93
CA LEU A 233 -22.04 -14.51 -29.21
C LEU A 233 -23.28 -13.80 -28.66
N PHE A 234 -23.15 -12.53 -28.25
CA PHE A 234 -24.29 -11.70 -27.88
C PHE A 234 -25.24 -11.49 -29.07
N GLU A 235 -24.72 -11.12 -30.25
CA GLU A 235 -25.52 -10.94 -31.47
C GLU A 235 -26.20 -12.26 -31.90
N GLU A 236 -25.48 -13.38 -31.81
CA GLU A 236 -26.04 -14.71 -32.07
C GLU A 236 -27.20 -15.05 -31.12
N ALA A 237 -27.05 -14.79 -29.83
CA ALA A 237 -28.11 -15.01 -28.84
C ALA A 237 -29.35 -14.14 -29.12
N GLN A 238 -29.14 -12.89 -29.54
CA GLN A 238 -30.23 -11.99 -29.95
C GLN A 238 -30.95 -12.51 -31.20
N GLN A 239 -30.22 -12.97 -32.22
CA GLN A 239 -30.81 -13.56 -33.43
C GLN A 239 -31.64 -14.82 -33.12
N LYS A 240 -31.24 -15.57 -32.10
CA LYS A 240 -31.98 -16.73 -31.58
C LYS A 240 -33.15 -16.37 -30.66
N ASN A 241 -33.41 -15.08 -30.44
CA ASN A 241 -34.42 -14.57 -29.51
C ASN A 241 -34.24 -15.09 -28.06
N LEU A 242 -33.00 -15.32 -27.64
CA LEU A 242 -32.68 -15.75 -26.28
C LEU A 242 -32.64 -14.54 -25.34
N THR A 243 -33.29 -14.67 -24.18
CA THR A 243 -33.28 -13.61 -23.15
C THR A 243 -32.10 -13.81 -22.21
N LEU A 244 -31.01 -13.07 -22.43
CA LEU A 244 -29.82 -13.09 -21.57
C LEU A 244 -30.08 -12.40 -20.23
N ASN A 245 -29.29 -12.72 -19.21
CA ASN A 245 -29.48 -12.16 -17.87
C ASN A 245 -28.92 -10.73 -17.71
N THR A 246 -29.34 -10.03 -16.65
CA THR A 246 -28.92 -8.65 -16.32
C THR A 246 -27.39 -8.50 -16.25
N ASN A 247 -26.67 -9.50 -15.73
CA ASN A 247 -25.22 -9.42 -15.57
C ASN A 247 -24.47 -9.46 -16.92
N THR A 248 -25.01 -10.13 -17.92
CA THR A 248 -24.46 -10.14 -19.29
C THR A 248 -24.49 -8.74 -19.91
N PHE A 249 -25.61 -8.02 -19.77
CA PHE A 249 -25.70 -6.62 -20.21
C PHE A 249 -24.75 -5.72 -19.43
N ASN A 250 -24.66 -5.89 -18.10
CA ASN A 250 -23.73 -5.14 -17.26
C ASN A 250 -22.27 -5.33 -17.73
N ALA A 251 -21.89 -6.57 -18.05
CA ALA A 251 -20.56 -6.89 -18.55
C ALA A 251 -20.27 -6.17 -19.88
N LEU A 252 -21.18 -6.23 -20.86
CA LEU A 252 -21.01 -5.55 -22.15
C LEU A 252 -20.94 -4.02 -22.03
N ILE A 253 -21.74 -3.42 -21.14
CA ILE A 253 -21.67 -1.98 -20.85
C ILE A 253 -20.29 -1.60 -20.29
N CYS A 254 -19.73 -2.41 -19.38
CA CYS A 254 -18.41 -2.17 -18.77
C CYS A 254 -17.27 -2.10 -19.79
N VAL A 255 -17.35 -2.85 -20.89
CA VAL A 255 -16.31 -2.89 -21.95
C VAL A 255 -16.69 -2.11 -23.21
N SER A 256 -17.61 -1.16 -23.08
CA SER A 256 -18.06 -0.32 -24.20
C SER A 256 -16.93 0.50 -24.85
N ASP A 257 -15.85 0.79 -24.12
CA ASP A 257 -14.61 1.40 -24.63
C ASP A 257 -13.81 0.50 -25.58
N PHE A 258 -13.95 -0.82 -25.47
CA PHE A 258 -13.34 -1.78 -26.41
C PHE A 258 -14.22 -2.03 -27.64
N ILE A 259 -15.51 -1.69 -27.58
CA ILE A 259 -16.46 -1.93 -28.66
C ILE A 259 -16.57 -0.70 -29.58
N LYS A 260 -16.53 0.51 -29.00
CA LYS A 260 -16.61 1.78 -29.72
C LYS A 260 -15.59 2.77 -29.14
N GLU A 261 -14.99 3.59 -29.99
CA GLU A 261 -13.95 4.54 -29.58
C GLU A 261 -14.52 5.92 -29.20
N ASP A 262 -15.42 6.47 -30.02
CA ASP A 262 -15.95 7.83 -29.86
C ASP A 262 -17.00 7.95 -28.73
N PHE A 263 -17.05 9.12 -28.07
CA PHE A 263 -18.00 9.41 -26.98
C PHE A 263 -19.45 9.13 -27.37
N GLU A 264 -19.91 9.68 -28.51
CA GLU A 264 -21.31 9.56 -28.93
C GLU A 264 -21.63 8.13 -29.28
N MET A 265 -20.73 7.44 -30.00
CA MET A 265 -20.91 6.03 -30.35
C MET A 265 -20.98 5.13 -29.12
N ARG A 266 -20.10 5.37 -28.13
CA ARG A 266 -20.08 4.62 -26.87
C ARG A 266 -21.33 4.88 -26.05
N TRP A 267 -21.72 6.15 -25.89
CA TRP A 267 -22.93 6.47 -25.12
C TRP A 267 -24.19 5.92 -25.79
N ASN A 268 -24.29 6.02 -27.11
CA ASN A 268 -25.39 5.42 -27.88
C ASN A 268 -25.44 3.89 -27.69
N LEU A 269 -24.30 3.21 -27.68
CA LEU A 269 -24.22 1.79 -27.38
C LEU A 269 -24.76 1.48 -25.98
N VAL A 270 -24.32 2.22 -24.96
CA VAL A 270 -24.79 2.03 -23.57
C VAL A 270 -26.30 2.25 -23.46
N THR A 271 -26.82 3.32 -24.05
CA THR A 271 -28.27 3.60 -24.02
C THR A 271 -29.07 2.55 -24.77
N ASN A 272 -28.56 2.05 -25.91
CA ASN A 272 -29.23 0.99 -26.67
C ASN A 272 -29.29 -0.32 -25.89
N LEU A 273 -28.21 -0.69 -25.20
CA LEU A 273 -28.19 -1.86 -24.32
C LEU A 273 -29.19 -1.72 -23.17
N LEU A 274 -29.30 -0.54 -22.54
CA LEU A 274 -30.30 -0.28 -21.49
C LEU A 274 -31.74 -0.35 -22.01
N VAL A 275 -32.00 0.12 -23.23
CA VAL A 275 -33.31 -0.01 -23.90
C VAL A 275 -33.61 -1.49 -24.17
N GLN A 276 -32.65 -2.26 -24.70
CA GLN A 276 -32.82 -3.69 -24.92
C GLN A 276 -33.08 -4.46 -23.62
N MET A 277 -32.44 -4.10 -22.50
CA MET A 277 -32.74 -4.66 -21.18
C MET A 277 -34.19 -4.41 -20.79
N LYS A 278 -34.68 -3.18 -20.98
CA LYS A 278 -36.06 -2.80 -20.69
C LYS A 278 -37.05 -3.58 -21.55
N ASP A 279 -36.78 -3.69 -22.85
CA ASP A 279 -37.63 -4.41 -23.80
C ASP A 279 -37.68 -5.92 -23.49
N SER A 280 -36.55 -6.45 -23.01
CA SER A 280 -36.42 -7.82 -22.47
C SER A 280 -37.01 -7.99 -21.07
N LYS A 281 -37.63 -6.94 -20.50
CA LYS A 281 -38.23 -6.91 -19.15
C LYS A 281 -37.25 -7.21 -18.01
N LEU A 282 -35.96 -6.96 -18.22
CA LEU A 282 -34.93 -7.10 -17.20
C LEU A 282 -34.89 -5.88 -16.30
N LYS A 283 -34.69 -6.10 -15.00
CA LYS A 283 -34.55 -5.02 -14.02
C LYS A 283 -33.08 -4.63 -13.87
N PRO A 284 -32.73 -3.34 -14.04
CA PRO A 284 -31.41 -2.83 -13.67
C PRO A 284 -31.12 -3.09 -12.18
N ASN A 285 -29.85 -3.29 -11.85
CA ASN A 285 -29.37 -3.47 -10.48
C ASN A 285 -28.18 -2.55 -10.19
N LEU A 286 -27.57 -2.68 -9.00
CA LEU A 286 -26.36 -1.93 -8.65
C LEU A 286 -25.19 -2.20 -9.62
N GLY A 287 -25.08 -3.42 -10.13
CA GLY A 287 -24.10 -3.77 -11.16
C GLY A 287 -24.32 -2.97 -12.45
N THR A 288 -25.58 -2.76 -12.85
CA THR A 288 -25.93 -1.93 -14.01
C THR A 288 -25.54 -0.48 -13.78
N LEU A 289 -25.83 0.07 -12.59
CA LEU A 289 -25.40 1.42 -12.21
C LEU A 289 -23.88 1.56 -12.33
N ASN A 290 -23.13 0.64 -11.72
CA ASN A 290 -21.67 0.68 -11.72
C ASN A 290 -21.08 0.51 -13.13
N ALA A 291 -21.69 -0.32 -13.98
CA ALA A 291 -21.26 -0.48 -15.37
C ALA A 291 -21.43 0.81 -16.19
N VAL A 292 -22.59 1.47 -16.07
CA VAL A 292 -22.86 2.74 -16.77
C VAL A 292 -21.93 3.85 -16.27
N LEU A 293 -21.74 3.96 -14.95
CA LEU A 293 -20.84 4.94 -14.35
C LEU A 293 -19.38 4.69 -14.75
N GLN A 294 -18.93 3.43 -14.77
CA GLN A 294 -17.59 3.09 -15.26
C GLN A 294 -17.40 3.55 -16.71
N SER A 295 -18.34 3.21 -17.59
CA SER A 295 -18.28 3.60 -18.99
C SER A 295 -18.19 5.12 -19.15
N LEU A 296 -19.03 5.87 -18.41
CA LEU A 296 -18.99 7.34 -18.40
C LEU A 296 -17.65 7.89 -17.86
N SER A 297 -17.05 7.24 -16.86
CA SER A 297 -15.77 7.69 -16.30
C SER A 297 -14.59 7.55 -17.28
N THR A 298 -14.65 6.58 -18.19
CA THR A 298 -13.62 6.37 -19.22
C THR A 298 -13.91 7.13 -20.52
N MET A 299 -15.03 7.85 -20.59
CA MET A 299 -15.40 8.75 -21.69
C MET A 299 -14.80 10.17 -21.54
N GLY A 300 -13.94 10.37 -20.52
CA GLY A 300 -13.26 11.63 -20.24
C GLY A 300 -14.14 12.69 -19.55
N SER A 301 -13.55 13.82 -19.17
CA SER A 301 -14.23 14.87 -18.38
C SER A 301 -15.10 15.83 -19.23
N SER A 302 -15.73 15.33 -20.30
CA SER A 302 -16.61 16.14 -21.14
C SER A 302 -17.82 16.64 -20.34
N ILE A 303 -18.38 17.78 -20.74
CA ILE A 303 -19.60 18.32 -20.10
C ILE A 303 -20.73 17.30 -20.22
N SER A 304 -20.83 16.62 -21.36
CA SER A 304 -21.81 15.56 -21.62
C SER A 304 -21.65 14.36 -20.68
N ALA A 305 -20.41 13.89 -20.44
CA ALA A 305 -20.15 12.78 -19.50
C ALA A 305 -20.60 13.13 -18.07
N ARG A 306 -20.29 14.34 -17.62
CA ARG A 306 -20.72 14.86 -16.31
C ARG A 306 -22.25 14.97 -16.22
N GLN A 307 -22.90 15.60 -17.20
CA GLN A 307 -24.36 15.71 -17.21
C GLN A 307 -25.04 14.34 -17.21
N ASN A 308 -24.57 13.42 -18.04
CA ASN A 308 -25.11 12.06 -18.12
C ASN A 308 -24.89 11.29 -16.81
N THR A 309 -23.75 11.48 -16.15
CA THR A 309 -23.52 10.85 -14.84
C THR A 309 -24.50 11.34 -13.77
N LEU A 310 -24.78 12.65 -13.69
CA LEU A 310 -25.80 13.16 -12.75
C LEU A 310 -27.19 12.61 -13.07
N LYS A 311 -27.54 12.54 -14.37
CA LYS A 311 -28.81 11.96 -14.83
C LYS A 311 -28.92 10.48 -14.43
N THR A 312 -27.87 9.69 -14.66
CA THR A 312 -27.80 8.28 -14.26
C THR A 312 -28.01 8.14 -12.74
N LEU A 313 -27.35 8.94 -11.92
CA LEU A 313 -27.57 8.90 -10.46
C LEU A 313 -29.02 9.23 -10.07
N ALA A 314 -29.63 10.23 -10.71
CA ALA A 314 -31.02 10.60 -10.44
C ALA A 314 -31.99 9.50 -10.86
N GLU A 315 -31.79 8.89 -12.03
CA GLU A 315 -32.61 7.79 -12.54
C GLU A 315 -32.52 6.56 -11.65
N PHE A 316 -31.32 6.11 -11.27
CA PHE A 316 -31.16 4.95 -10.40
C PHE A 316 -31.65 5.19 -8.97
N LYS A 317 -31.57 6.44 -8.47
CA LYS A 317 -32.23 6.83 -7.22
C LYS A 317 -33.75 6.69 -7.32
N ASN A 318 -34.36 7.08 -8.44
CA ASN A 318 -35.81 6.91 -8.66
C ASN A 318 -36.21 5.43 -8.78
N LEU A 319 -35.28 4.57 -9.21
CA LEU A 319 -35.45 3.11 -9.20
C LEU A 319 -35.24 2.47 -7.82
N GLY A 320 -34.89 3.26 -6.79
CA GLY A 320 -34.61 2.77 -5.45
C GLY A 320 -33.26 2.04 -5.31
N ILE A 321 -32.34 2.25 -6.26
CA ILE A 321 -31.01 1.63 -6.25
C ILE A 321 -30.01 2.63 -5.65
N GLU A 322 -29.47 2.31 -4.48
CA GLU A 322 -28.50 3.17 -3.80
C GLU A 322 -27.06 2.97 -4.33
N PRO A 323 -26.31 4.06 -4.58
CA PRO A 323 -24.89 3.99 -4.95
C PRO A 323 -24.02 3.30 -3.88
N SER A 324 -23.04 2.53 -4.37
CA SER A 324 -21.94 1.92 -3.60
C SER A 324 -20.67 2.79 -3.66
N LEU A 325 -19.60 2.40 -2.96
CA LEU A 325 -18.32 3.12 -3.04
C LEU A 325 -17.69 3.06 -4.43
N ALA A 326 -17.91 2.00 -5.19
CA ALA A 326 -17.51 1.85 -6.58
C ALA A 326 -18.28 2.85 -7.45
N SER A 327 -19.58 3.02 -7.19
CA SER A 327 -20.39 4.05 -7.86
C SER A 327 -19.78 5.43 -7.62
N TRP A 328 -19.46 5.76 -6.36
CA TRP A 328 -18.84 7.04 -6.01
C TRP A 328 -17.41 7.17 -6.55
N TYR A 329 -16.62 6.10 -6.58
CA TYR A 329 -15.32 6.06 -7.22
C TYR A 329 -15.43 6.47 -8.70
N PHE A 330 -16.36 5.88 -9.46
CA PHE A 330 -16.56 6.25 -10.86
C PHE A 330 -17.09 7.68 -11.03
N VAL A 331 -18.01 8.13 -10.17
CA VAL A 331 -18.45 9.54 -10.17
C VAL A 331 -17.27 10.47 -9.90
N ILE A 332 -16.43 10.16 -8.92
CA ILE A 332 -15.23 10.92 -8.62
C ILE A 332 -14.29 10.97 -9.83
N MET A 333 -14.09 9.85 -10.53
CA MET A 333 -13.32 9.82 -11.78
C MET A 333 -13.93 10.71 -12.88
N THR A 334 -15.26 10.81 -12.96
CA THR A 334 -15.94 11.66 -13.95
C THR A 334 -15.96 13.16 -13.60
N PHE A 335 -16.06 13.53 -12.30
CA PHE A 335 -16.23 14.92 -11.86
C PHE A 335 -15.07 15.51 -11.07
N CYS A 336 -14.50 14.71 -10.17
CA CYS A 336 -13.81 15.12 -8.95
C CYS A 336 -14.67 16.03 -8.01
N LYS A 337 -15.02 15.45 -6.83
CA LYS A 337 -15.81 15.90 -5.64
C LYS A 337 -17.34 15.68 -5.71
N GLU A 338 -18.07 15.09 -4.76
CA GLU A 338 -17.83 14.42 -3.46
C GLU A 338 -19.20 13.84 -2.98
N GLN A 339 -19.26 12.83 -2.08
CA GLN A 339 -20.32 12.65 -1.04
C GLN A 339 -20.01 11.50 -0.06
N ASN A 340 -20.50 11.62 1.20
CA ASN A 340 -20.23 10.71 2.33
C ASN A 340 -21.47 9.88 2.72
N LYS A 341 -21.30 8.57 2.92
CA LYS A 341 -22.17 7.67 3.71
C LYS A 341 -21.34 6.50 4.28
N GLU A 342 -21.95 5.70 5.15
CA GLU A 342 -21.43 4.42 5.66
C GLU A 342 -21.62 3.31 4.62
N HIS A 343 -20.63 2.43 4.43
CA HIS A 343 -20.61 1.50 3.28
C HIS A 343 -20.04 0.12 3.62
N THR A 344 -20.70 -0.91 3.11
CA THR A 344 -20.17 -2.29 3.08
C THR A 344 -19.63 -2.59 1.69
N ILE A 345 -18.75 -3.59 1.54
CA ILE A 345 -18.37 -4.10 0.21
C ILE A 345 -19.64 -4.60 -0.48
N ARG A 346 -20.02 -3.94 -1.58
CA ARG A 346 -21.13 -4.30 -2.48
C ARG A 346 -20.63 -4.52 -3.91
N ASP A 347 -19.44 -4.02 -4.24
CA ASP A 347 -18.74 -4.20 -5.51
C ASP A 347 -17.24 -4.40 -5.27
N LEU A 348 -16.59 -5.26 -6.06
CA LEU A 348 -15.15 -5.51 -5.96
C LEU A 348 -14.29 -4.25 -6.15
N ARG A 349 -14.84 -3.22 -6.82
CA ARG A 349 -14.16 -1.95 -7.11
C ARG A 349 -14.38 -0.90 -6.03
N ASP A 350 -15.17 -1.20 -5.00
CA ASP A 350 -15.34 -0.34 -3.82
C ASP A 350 -13.98 -0.03 -3.18
N ILE A 351 -13.02 -0.96 -3.31
CA ILE A 351 -11.65 -0.83 -2.76
C ILE A 351 -10.83 0.31 -3.37
N ASN A 352 -11.25 0.86 -4.51
CA ASN A 352 -10.52 1.95 -5.17
C ASN A 352 -10.92 3.32 -4.62
N PHE A 353 -12.05 3.42 -3.91
CA PHE A 353 -12.61 4.68 -3.47
C PHE A 353 -11.68 5.47 -2.55
N PHE A 354 -11.21 4.87 -1.44
CA PHE A 354 -10.44 5.59 -0.43
C PHE A 354 -9.13 6.13 -0.98
N MET A 355 -8.41 5.29 -1.73
CA MET A 355 -7.16 5.67 -2.40
C MET A 355 -7.36 6.87 -3.33
N SER A 356 -8.37 6.82 -4.22
CA SER A 356 -8.64 7.92 -5.15
C SER A 356 -9.18 9.17 -4.47
N ALA A 357 -10.04 9.01 -3.46
CA ALA A 357 -10.56 10.14 -2.68
C ALA A 357 -9.43 10.89 -1.96
N MET A 358 -8.44 10.16 -1.41
CA MET A 358 -7.29 10.75 -0.75
C MET A 358 -6.31 11.39 -1.75
N ASP A 359 -6.07 10.75 -2.90
CA ASP A 359 -5.29 11.33 -3.99
C ASP A 359 -5.86 12.68 -4.45
N ILE A 360 -7.18 12.74 -4.62
CA ILE A 360 -7.88 13.96 -5.01
C ILE A 360 -7.81 15.02 -3.91
N SER A 361 -7.98 14.62 -2.64
CA SER A 361 -7.80 15.51 -1.50
C SER A 361 -6.41 16.17 -1.50
N ARG A 362 -5.36 15.41 -1.86
CA ARG A 362 -3.99 15.93 -1.97
C ARG A 362 -3.76 16.80 -3.21
N HIS A 363 -3.90 16.23 -4.41
CA HIS A 363 -3.39 16.86 -5.63
C HIS A 363 -4.36 17.88 -6.22
N HIS A 364 -5.65 17.57 -6.20
CA HIS A 364 -6.65 18.39 -6.88
C HIS A 364 -7.20 19.50 -5.98
N LEU A 365 -7.31 19.24 -4.68
CA LEU A 365 -8.10 20.08 -3.78
C LEU A 365 -7.28 20.74 -2.69
N ARG A 366 -6.21 20.06 -2.25
CA ARG A 366 -5.36 20.47 -1.13
C ARG A 366 -6.19 20.78 0.14
N ASP A 367 -7.15 19.91 0.43
CA ASP A 367 -8.16 20.12 1.47
C ASP A 367 -7.97 19.12 2.63
N VAL A 368 -7.38 19.62 3.72
CA VAL A 368 -7.11 18.83 4.93
C VAL A 368 -8.40 18.37 5.60
N ASN A 369 -9.44 19.21 5.65
CA ASN A 369 -10.71 18.85 6.29
C ASN A 369 -11.41 17.72 5.54
N LEU A 370 -11.33 17.73 4.21
CA LEU A 370 -11.82 16.62 3.40
C LEU A 370 -11.02 15.34 3.68
N ALA A 371 -9.69 15.42 3.70
CA ALA A 371 -8.84 14.28 4.00
C ALA A 371 -9.17 13.66 5.37
N GLU A 372 -9.37 14.49 6.40
CA GLU A 372 -9.83 14.06 7.72
C GLU A 372 -11.20 13.37 7.69
N ARG A 373 -12.15 13.88 6.91
CA ARG A 373 -13.47 13.24 6.73
C ARG A 373 -13.34 11.87 6.05
N VAL A 374 -12.49 11.75 5.04
CA VAL A 374 -12.21 10.49 4.35
C VAL A 374 -11.52 9.50 5.30
N ASN A 375 -10.56 9.96 6.11
CA ASN A 375 -9.88 9.14 7.11
C ASN A 375 -10.82 8.64 8.22
N LYS A 376 -11.67 9.52 8.75
CA LYS A 376 -12.73 9.13 9.70
C LYS A 376 -13.71 8.12 9.10
N LEU A 377 -14.04 8.26 7.81
CA LEU A 377 -14.89 7.31 7.13
C LEU A 377 -14.21 5.93 6.98
N LEU A 378 -12.92 5.89 6.66
CA LEU A 378 -12.15 4.64 6.57
C LEU A 378 -12.12 3.90 7.91
N HIS A 379 -11.99 4.62 9.01
CA HIS A 379 -11.94 4.06 10.36
C HIS A 379 -13.32 3.83 11.01
N HIS A 380 -14.42 4.07 10.28
CA HIS A 380 -15.76 3.85 10.81
C HIS A 380 -16.21 2.39 10.58
N GLY A 381 -16.56 1.69 11.65
CA GLY A 381 -17.00 0.29 11.58
C GLY A 381 -15.95 -0.61 10.90
N ASP A 382 -16.41 -1.46 9.99
CA ASP A 382 -15.56 -2.39 9.23
C ASP A 382 -15.05 -1.80 7.90
N ASN A 383 -15.11 -0.47 7.73
CA ASN A 383 -14.76 0.17 6.46
C ASN A 383 -13.29 0.02 6.10
N TYR A 384 -12.40 -0.29 7.05
CA TYR A 384 -10.99 -0.53 6.77
C TYR A 384 -10.79 -1.70 5.79
N ASN A 385 -11.71 -2.67 5.74
CA ASN A 385 -11.69 -3.77 4.77
C ASN A 385 -11.81 -3.28 3.31
N LEU A 386 -12.23 -2.03 3.10
CA LEU A 386 -12.36 -1.38 1.80
C LEU A 386 -11.07 -0.67 1.36
N ILE A 387 -9.98 -0.74 2.12
CA ILE A 387 -8.69 -0.17 1.67
C ILE A 387 -8.05 -1.01 0.55
N GLY A 388 -8.43 -2.28 0.44
CA GLY A 388 -8.01 -3.20 -0.61
C GLY A 388 -6.79 -4.05 -0.23
N ASP A 389 -5.61 -3.67 -0.73
CA ASP A 389 -4.36 -4.41 -0.56
C ASP A 389 -3.24 -3.52 0.00
N SER A 390 -2.10 -4.12 0.36
CA SER A 390 -0.94 -3.40 0.91
C SER A 390 -0.47 -2.23 0.05
N TYR A 391 -0.57 -2.35 -1.27
CA TYR A 391 -0.14 -1.30 -2.20
C TYR A 391 -1.12 -0.12 -2.16
N LYS A 392 -2.42 -0.39 -2.19
CA LYS A 392 -3.46 0.65 -2.09
C LYS A 392 -3.43 1.34 -0.73
N GLU A 393 -3.21 0.60 0.35
CA GLU A 393 -3.00 1.15 1.70
C GLU A 393 -1.79 2.09 1.74
N SER A 394 -0.64 1.65 1.21
CA SER A 394 0.57 2.48 1.14
C SER A 394 0.32 3.76 0.35
N ILE A 395 -0.37 3.67 -0.79
CA ILE A 395 -0.74 4.84 -1.61
C ILE A 395 -1.66 5.78 -0.84
N TYR A 396 -2.69 5.25 -0.19
CA TYR A 396 -3.65 6.03 0.59
C TYR A 396 -2.93 6.85 1.65
N PHE A 397 -2.11 6.21 2.49
CA PHE A 397 -1.37 6.90 3.54
C PHE A 397 -0.29 7.82 2.97
N ARG A 398 0.33 7.50 1.84
CA ARG A 398 1.24 8.43 1.15
C ARG A 398 0.56 9.74 0.77
N HIS A 399 -0.67 9.70 0.28
CA HIS A 399 -1.40 10.92 -0.07
C HIS A 399 -1.86 11.68 1.18
N TYR A 400 -2.40 10.97 2.18
CA TYR A 400 -2.84 11.56 3.44
C TYR A 400 -1.67 12.23 4.19
N PHE A 401 -0.60 11.47 4.43
CA PHE A 401 0.58 11.91 5.16
C PHE A 401 1.25 13.13 4.53
N ALA A 402 1.44 13.12 3.20
CA ALA A 402 2.07 14.26 2.52
C ALA A 402 1.20 15.51 2.50
N LEU A 403 -0.12 15.36 2.37
CA LEU A 403 -1.04 16.49 2.46
C LEU A 403 -0.96 17.13 3.85
N LEU A 404 -0.95 16.33 4.91
CA LEU A 404 -0.81 16.83 6.28
C LEU A 404 0.56 17.47 6.52
N CYS A 405 1.64 16.84 6.05
CA CYS A 405 3.01 17.35 6.18
C CYS A 405 3.17 18.77 5.61
N THR A 406 2.51 19.07 4.49
CA THR A 406 2.64 20.37 3.81
C THR A 406 1.66 21.43 4.33
N ASN A 407 0.61 21.05 5.07
CA ASN A 407 -0.47 21.98 5.45
C ASN A 407 -0.69 22.14 6.95
N LEU A 408 -0.12 21.27 7.79
CA LEU A 408 -0.15 21.41 9.25
C LEU A 408 1.12 22.10 9.77
N PRO A 409 1.06 22.78 10.93
CA PRO A 409 2.24 23.17 11.69
C PRO A 409 3.14 21.95 11.95
N ILE A 410 4.46 22.13 11.91
CA ILE A 410 5.41 21.00 11.99
C ILE A 410 5.29 20.23 13.30
N GLU A 411 5.06 20.92 14.43
CA GLU A 411 4.91 20.26 15.73
C GLU A 411 3.63 19.42 15.80
N GLU A 412 2.53 19.94 15.25
CA GLU A 412 1.24 19.24 15.15
C GLU A 412 1.37 18.02 14.23
N PHE A 413 2.02 18.18 13.07
CA PHE A 413 2.28 17.07 12.15
C PHE A 413 3.10 15.96 12.81
N MET A 414 4.19 16.31 13.50
CA MET A 414 5.05 15.33 14.15
C MET A 414 4.30 14.56 15.25
N ALA A 415 3.55 15.25 16.11
CA ALA A 415 2.84 14.62 17.23
C ALA A 415 1.59 13.84 16.80
N GLU A 416 0.77 14.41 15.93
CA GLU A 416 -0.56 13.87 15.61
C GLU A 416 -0.55 12.94 14.40
N THR A 417 0.46 13.05 13.52
CA THR A 417 0.54 12.27 12.28
C THR A 417 1.78 11.37 12.24
N TYR A 418 2.98 11.92 12.40
CA TYR A 418 4.22 11.16 12.23
C TYR A 418 4.32 10.03 13.25
N GLU A 419 4.26 10.35 14.55
CA GLU A 419 4.41 9.36 15.63
C GLU A 419 3.28 8.31 15.67
N LYS A 420 2.08 8.64 15.16
CA LYS A 420 0.95 7.70 15.15
C LYS A 420 0.93 6.76 13.96
N LEU A 421 1.47 7.19 12.82
CA LEU A 421 1.44 6.39 11.59
C LEU A 421 2.76 5.66 11.36
N VAL A 422 3.90 6.28 11.70
CA VAL A 422 5.24 5.79 11.39
C VAL A 422 5.82 5.04 12.60
N PRO A 423 6.36 3.82 12.43
CA PRO A 423 6.52 3.06 11.19
C PRO A 423 5.42 2.01 10.96
N HIS A 424 4.53 1.80 11.92
CA HIS A 424 3.68 0.61 11.97
C HIS A 424 2.54 0.62 10.96
N ILE A 425 1.89 1.76 10.76
CA ILE A 425 0.80 1.92 9.79
C ILE A 425 1.36 2.27 8.40
N TYR A 426 2.27 3.23 8.35
CA TYR A 426 2.85 3.73 7.11
C TYR A 426 4.36 3.92 7.25
N VAL A 427 5.11 3.45 6.26
CA VAL A 427 6.55 3.67 6.15
C VAL A 427 6.76 4.62 4.97
N PRO A 428 7.13 5.89 5.21
CA PRO A 428 7.27 6.88 4.15
C PRO A 428 8.28 6.46 3.10
N GLU A 429 8.01 6.64 1.80
CA GLU A 429 9.02 6.39 0.77
C GLU A 429 10.06 7.52 0.71
N PRO A 430 11.23 7.34 0.05
CA PRO A 430 12.28 8.36 0.02
C PRO A 430 11.82 9.76 -0.41
N GLY A 431 10.93 9.87 -1.40
CA GLY A 431 10.42 11.18 -1.84
C GLY A 431 9.54 11.86 -0.80
N ILE A 432 8.84 11.10 0.03
CA ILE A 432 8.02 11.63 1.13
C ILE A 432 8.90 12.03 2.31
N MET A 433 9.93 11.24 2.62
CA MET A 433 10.95 11.63 3.60
C MET A 433 11.65 12.94 3.21
N GLU A 434 11.94 13.14 1.92
CA GLU A 434 12.48 14.41 1.42
C GLU A 434 11.52 15.58 1.65
N GLU A 435 10.20 15.37 1.48
CA GLU A 435 9.17 16.36 1.77
C GLU A 435 9.14 16.72 3.27
N VAL A 436 9.24 15.72 4.17
CA VAL A 436 9.34 15.96 5.63
C VAL A 436 10.60 16.75 5.98
N LEU A 437 11.76 16.38 5.43
CA LEU A 437 13.02 17.08 5.68
C LEU A 437 12.97 18.55 5.23
N LYS A 438 12.34 18.82 4.08
CA LYS A 438 12.13 20.19 3.60
C LYS A 438 11.24 21.01 4.55
N GLN A 439 10.20 20.41 5.12
CA GLN A 439 9.35 21.09 6.10
C GLN A 439 10.08 21.35 7.41
N VAL A 440 10.90 20.40 7.87
CA VAL A 440 11.78 20.60 9.04
C VAL A 440 12.73 21.77 8.82
N ASP A 441 13.40 21.83 7.67
CA ASP A 441 14.32 22.93 7.33
C ASP A 441 13.59 24.28 7.26
N ALA A 442 12.46 24.33 6.56
CA ALA A 442 11.69 25.55 6.36
C ALA A 442 11.15 26.15 7.67
N ASN A 443 10.87 25.32 8.67
CA ASN A 443 10.40 25.74 9.99
C ASN A 443 11.53 25.84 11.03
N GLY A 444 12.77 25.50 10.68
CA GLY A 444 13.89 25.49 11.62
C GLY A 444 13.78 24.45 12.74
N ALA A 445 12.94 23.43 12.60
CA ALA A 445 12.61 22.42 13.61
C ALA A 445 13.66 21.30 13.69
N VAL A 446 14.93 21.68 13.83
CA VAL A 446 16.10 20.81 13.72
C VAL A 446 16.20 19.73 14.80
N GLU A 447 15.44 19.86 15.88
CA GLU A 447 15.33 18.87 16.96
C GLU A 447 14.79 17.51 16.49
N TYR A 448 14.05 17.47 15.37
CA TYR A 448 13.49 16.23 14.83
C TYR A 448 14.50 15.43 13.99
N ILE A 449 15.63 16.01 13.59
CA ILE A 449 16.62 15.36 12.71
C ILE A 449 17.15 14.02 13.26
N PRO A 450 17.50 13.88 14.55
CA PRO A 450 17.98 12.59 15.07
C PRO A 450 16.94 11.46 14.97
N LYS A 451 15.66 11.79 15.19
CA LYS A 451 14.56 10.83 15.04
C LYS A 451 14.38 10.44 13.57
N LEU A 452 14.34 11.42 12.67
CA LEU A 452 14.22 11.18 11.23
C LEU A 452 15.41 10.40 10.67
N TRP A 453 16.63 10.63 11.16
CA TRP A 453 17.80 9.84 10.80
C TRP A 453 17.65 8.38 11.26
N SER A 454 17.28 8.16 12.52
CA SER A 454 17.03 6.81 13.04
C SER A 454 16.01 6.06 12.18
N ASP A 455 14.91 6.72 11.83
CA ASP A 455 13.88 6.13 10.99
C ASP A 455 14.38 5.89 9.56
N MET A 456 15.18 6.78 8.97
CA MET A 456 15.83 6.57 7.68
C MET A 456 16.79 5.37 7.67
N VAL A 457 17.52 5.13 8.76
CA VAL A 457 18.37 3.93 8.93
C VAL A 457 17.51 2.69 8.90
N VAL A 458 16.42 2.69 9.66
CA VAL A 458 15.47 1.57 9.79
C VAL A 458 14.72 1.30 8.47
N PHE A 459 14.42 2.34 7.68
CA PHE A 459 13.74 2.22 6.39
C PHE A 459 14.68 1.92 5.22
N GLU A 460 15.98 1.75 5.48
CA GLU A 460 17.01 1.49 4.47
C GLU A 460 17.18 2.64 3.46
N HIS A 461 16.96 3.88 3.90
CA HIS A 461 17.08 5.09 3.08
C HIS A 461 18.48 5.71 3.04
N THR A 462 19.43 5.18 3.81
CA THR A 462 20.79 5.74 4.00
C THR A 462 21.67 5.72 2.74
N TYR A 463 21.19 5.13 1.65
CA TYR A 463 21.89 5.03 0.38
C TYR A 463 21.34 5.99 -0.68
N ARG A 464 20.43 6.89 -0.30
CA ARG A 464 19.82 7.88 -1.19
C ARG A 464 20.56 9.20 -1.06
N GLU A 465 21.32 9.56 -2.08
CA GLU A 465 22.15 10.78 -2.13
C GLU A 465 21.37 12.03 -1.71
N ASN A 466 20.22 12.28 -2.34
CA ASN A 466 19.36 13.43 -2.03
C ASN A 466 18.99 13.55 -0.54
N LEU A 467 18.73 12.42 0.13
CA LEU A 467 18.33 12.44 1.56
C LEU A 467 19.53 12.69 2.47
N ILE A 468 20.69 12.09 2.15
CA ILE A 468 21.93 12.33 2.88
C ILE A 468 22.34 13.80 2.75
N GLU A 469 22.30 14.34 1.53
CA GLU A 469 22.58 15.76 1.28
C GLU A 469 21.60 16.66 2.03
N SER A 470 20.31 16.36 2.01
CA SER A 470 19.29 17.13 2.72
C SER A 470 19.56 17.17 4.23
N ILE A 471 19.82 16.02 4.87
CA ILE A 471 20.11 15.96 6.31
C ILE A 471 21.40 16.73 6.65
N LEU A 472 22.47 16.55 5.87
CA LEU A 472 23.72 17.26 6.11
C LEU A 472 23.56 18.77 5.91
N ASN A 473 22.77 19.20 4.92
CA ASN A 473 22.46 20.62 4.70
C ASN A 473 21.74 21.22 5.91
N ILE A 474 20.70 20.55 6.41
CA ILE A 474 19.91 21.02 7.55
C ILE A 474 20.81 21.17 8.79
N MET A 475 21.60 20.13 9.10
CA MET A 475 22.51 20.17 10.26
C MET A 475 23.62 21.22 10.11
N ALA A 476 24.18 21.38 8.90
CA ALA A 476 25.27 22.32 8.66
C ALA A 476 24.80 23.78 8.68
N ASN A 477 23.64 24.10 8.10
CA ASN A 477 23.20 25.48 7.92
C ASN A 477 22.58 26.10 9.19
N ASN A 478 22.06 25.29 10.11
CA ASN A 478 21.28 25.78 11.26
C ASN A 478 22.09 25.89 12.57
N GLU A 479 23.37 26.25 12.51
CA GLU A 479 24.29 26.29 13.67
C GLU A 479 23.75 27.07 14.89
N GLN A 480 23.01 28.15 14.63
CA GLN A 480 22.53 29.07 15.66
C GLN A 480 21.39 28.49 16.51
N LEU A 481 20.71 27.45 16.02
CA LEU A 481 19.52 26.86 16.65
C LEU A 481 19.86 25.64 17.52
N VAL A 482 21.12 25.23 17.57
CA VAL A 482 21.54 23.93 18.12
C VAL A 482 22.14 24.09 19.51
N ASN A 483 21.59 23.36 20.50
CA ASN A 483 22.15 23.28 21.84
C ASN A 483 23.31 22.25 21.91
N SER A 484 24.02 22.18 23.04
CA SER A 484 25.18 21.28 23.18
C SER A 484 24.82 19.80 22.96
N GLU A 485 23.65 19.35 23.41
CA GLU A 485 23.21 17.96 23.27
C GLU A 485 22.89 17.60 21.80
N LEU A 486 22.20 18.50 21.10
CA LEU A 486 21.83 18.31 19.70
C LEU A 486 23.07 18.36 18.79
N ASN A 487 24.08 19.17 19.14
CA ASN A 487 25.38 19.17 18.44
C ASN A 487 26.10 17.83 18.56
N GLU A 488 26.07 17.19 19.73
CA GLU A 488 26.62 15.85 19.93
C GLU A 488 25.91 14.83 19.03
N ARG A 489 24.57 14.88 18.98
CA ARG A 489 23.76 14.01 18.11
C ARG A 489 24.06 14.26 16.63
N PHE A 490 24.24 15.51 16.20
CA PHE A 490 24.58 15.83 14.81
C PHE A 490 25.99 15.36 14.42
N ALA A 491 26.96 15.46 15.32
CA ALA A 491 28.29 14.90 15.10
C ALA A 491 28.25 13.37 14.99
N TYR A 492 27.45 12.69 15.84
CA TYR A 492 27.22 11.26 15.71
C TYR A 492 26.62 10.89 14.35
N ILE A 493 25.57 11.59 13.91
CA ILE A 493 24.91 11.34 12.62
C ILE A 493 25.89 11.56 11.46
N ALA A 494 26.66 12.65 11.48
CA ALA A 494 27.67 12.94 10.46
C ALA A 494 28.73 11.82 10.36
N TRP A 495 29.17 11.29 11.51
CA TRP A 495 30.11 10.18 11.56
C TRP A 495 29.49 8.86 11.10
N ASP A 496 28.24 8.58 11.46
CA ASP A 496 27.49 7.41 10.99
C ASP A 496 27.33 7.44 9.46
N ILE A 497 27.02 8.61 8.88
CA ILE A 497 26.99 8.82 7.42
C ILE A 497 28.35 8.50 6.80
N TYR A 498 29.44 9.04 7.35
CA TYR A 498 30.79 8.76 6.86
C TYR A 498 31.09 7.26 6.83
N ASN A 499 30.84 6.56 7.95
CA ASN A 499 31.11 5.13 8.06
C ASN A 499 30.24 4.29 7.11
N ARG A 500 28.98 4.68 6.89
CA ARG A 500 28.08 3.98 5.96
C ARG A 500 28.48 4.15 4.50
N ILE A 501 29.11 5.26 4.14
CA ILE A 501 29.64 5.48 2.78
C ILE A 501 30.98 4.77 2.60
N GLU A 502 31.86 4.80 3.60
CA GLU A 502 33.17 4.13 3.53
C GLU A 502 33.03 2.60 3.52
N ASN A 503 32.13 2.05 4.34
CA ASN A 503 31.94 0.60 4.51
C ASN A 503 30.79 0.03 3.64
N GLN A 504 30.58 0.57 2.44
CA GLN A 504 29.57 0.03 1.53
C GLN A 504 29.93 -1.36 1.01
N ASP A 505 28.93 -2.23 0.88
CA ASP A 505 29.09 -3.55 0.26
C ASP A 505 29.60 -3.41 -1.18
N GLU A 506 30.71 -4.10 -1.47
CA GLU A 506 31.35 -4.10 -2.78
C GLU A 506 30.41 -4.55 -3.90
N ASN A 507 29.45 -5.43 -3.60
CA ASN A 507 28.50 -6.01 -4.55
C ASN A 507 27.27 -5.13 -4.83
N ARG A 508 27.16 -3.95 -4.18
CA ARG A 508 26.00 -3.08 -4.34
C ARG A 508 26.00 -2.37 -5.70
N ILE A 509 24.84 -2.38 -6.37
CA ILE A 509 24.65 -1.80 -7.71
C ILE A 509 24.70 -0.26 -7.69
N SER A 510 24.11 0.38 -6.69
CA SER A 510 24.11 1.84 -6.52
C SER A 510 24.95 2.19 -5.30
N LYS A 511 26.17 2.69 -5.54
CA LYS A 511 27.10 3.15 -4.52
C LYS A 511 27.00 4.66 -4.37
N LEU A 512 27.12 5.15 -3.14
CA LEU A 512 27.30 6.59 -2.89
C LEU A 512 28.79 6.89 -2.95
N ASN A 513 29.14 7.95 -3.67
CA ASN A 513 30.51 8.44 -3.70
C ASN A 513 30.63 9.65 -2.79
N PHE A 514 31.79 9.81 -2.17
CA PHE A 514 32.10 11.04 -1.46
C PHE A 514 32.21 12.21 -2.45
N THR A 515 31.60 13.33 -2.08
CA THR A 515 31.81 14.63 -2.72
C THR A 515 32.56 15.55 -1.76
N GLY A 516 33.31 16.51 -2.30
CA GLY A 516 34.06 17.47 -1.48
C GLY A 516 33.12 18.28 -0.56
N ASP A 517 31.94 18.63 -1.05
CA ASP A 517 30.92 19.33 -0.29
C ASP A 517 30.34 18.48 0.85
N LEU A 518 30.07 17.19 0.62
CA LEU A 518 29.60 16.25 1.65
C LEU A 518 30.65 16.06 2.76
N LEU A 519 31.90 15.83 2.39
CA LEU A 519 33.01 15.69 3.34
C LEU A 519 33.25 17.01 4.11
N GLY A 520 33.13 18.16 3.45
CA GLY A 520 33.21 19.47 4.09
C GLY A 520 32.14 19.69 5.17
N LYS A 521 30.90 19.28 4.92
CA LYS A 521 29.79 19.35 5.89
C LYS A 521 30.01 18.39 7.06
N ILE A 522 30.39 17.14 6.79
CA ILE A 522 30.73 16.16 7.83
C ILE A 522 31.84 16.71 8.73
N MET A 523 32.93 17.21 8.13
CA MET A 523 34.03 17.80 8.88
C MET A 523 33.58 18.97 9.74
N THR A 524 32.75 19.88 9.21
CA THR A 524 32.22 21.02 9.96
C THR A 524 31.42 20.56 11.19
N LEU A 525 30.57 19.55 11.04
CA LEU A 525 29.76 19.02 12.14
C LEU A 525 30.60 18.33 13.23
N LEU A 526 31.63 17.58 12.85
CA LEU A 526 32.57 16.96 13.79
C LEU A 526 33.35 18.02 14.59
N LEU A 527 33.81 19.08 13.91
CA LEU A 527 34.55 20.17 14.52
C LEU A 527 33.70 20.95 15.53
N ARG A 528 32.40 21.15 15.27
CA ARG A 528 31.46 21.78 16.22
C ARG A 528 31.38 21.06 17.57
N ASN A 529 31.56 19.74 17.57
CA ASN A 529 31.56 18.92 18.78
C ASN A 529 32.98 18.60 19.30
N ASN A 530 34.01 19.32 18.82
CA ASN A 530 35.41 19.11 19.19
C ASN A 530 35.97 17.70 18.89
N GLU A 531 35.38 16.95 17.95
CA GLU A 531 35.85 15.63 17.55
C GLU A 531 37.00 15.70 16.54
N PHE A 532 38.13 16.28 16.96
CA PHE A 532 39.26 16.62 16.09
C PHE A 532 39.88 15.42 15.36
N ASP A 533 39.99 14.26 16.01
CA ASP A 533 40.61 13.07 15.40
C ASP A 533 39.78 12.52 14.25
N LYS A 534 38.44 12.49 14.39
CA LYS A 534 37.52 12.10 13.31
C LYS A 534 37.54 13.12 12.18
N ALA A 535 37.58 14.42 12.50
CA ALA A 535 37.70 15.48 11.49
C ALA A 535 39.03 15.36 10.70
N TRP A 536 40.11 14.96 11.36
CA TRP A 536 41.38 14.65 10.68
C TRP A 536 41.26 13.46 9.73
N THR A 537 40.55 12.39 10.10
CA THR A 537 40.30 11.26 9.18
C THR A 537 39.57 11.71 7.92
N VAL A 538 38.60 12.62 8.04
CA VAL A 538 37.90 13.23 6.90
C VAL A 538 38.85 14.05 6.03
N MET A 539 39.70 14.89 6.64
CA MET A 539 40.70 15.69 5.91
C MET A 539 41.75 14.80 5.20
N GLU A 540 42.21 13.74 5.85
CA GLU A 540 43.16 12.79 5.27
C GLU A 540 42.57 12.08 4.05
N LYS A 541 41.27 11.75 4.08
CA LYS A 541 40.53 11.20 2.94
C LYS A 541 40.47 12.20 1.78
N LEU A 542 40.18 13.48 2.06
CA LEU A 542 40.17 14.55 1.06
C LEU A 542 41.52 14.72 0.35
N ASP A 543 42.61 14.65 1.11
CA ASP A 543 43.98 14.77 0.60
C ASP A 543 44.39 13.55 -0.25
N LYS A 544 44.20 12.34 0.27
CA LYS A 544 44.63 11.09 -0.41
C LYS A 544 43.84 10.80 -1.68
N ASP A 545 42.54 11.07 -1.69
CA ASP A 545 41.63 10.72 -2.78
C ASP A 545 41.19 11.95 -3.62
N GLN A 546 41.99 13.03 -3.63
CA GLN A 546 41.68 14.30 -4.32
C GLN A 546 41.25 14.13 -5.79
N GLN A 547 41.81 13.16 -6.51
CA GLN A 547 41.50 12.88 -7.91
C GLN A 547 40.20 12.06 -8.11
N LYS A 548 39.72 11.40 -7.05
CA LYS A 548 38.51 10.55 -7.09
C LYS A 548 37.27 11.26 -6.55
N ILE A 549 37.46 12.22 -5.64
CA ILE A 549 36.37 12.95 -5.00
C ILE A 549 35.89 14.07 -5.94
N ALA A 550 34.59 14.08 -6.23
CA ALA A 550 34.00 15.11 -7.07
C ALA A 550 33.78 16.41 -6.27
N GLY A 551 34.24 17.54 -6.83
CA GLY A 551 34.10 18.86 -6.22
C GLY A 551 35.04 19.09 -5.02
N VAL A 552 34.92 20.26 -4.41
CA VAL A 552 35.76 20.70 -3.29
C VAL A 552 34.89 21.13 -2.10
N PRO A 553 35.38 20.97 -0.85
CA PRO A 553 34.72 21.54 0.33
C PRO A 553 34.58 23.05 0.22
N LYS A 554 33.58 23.62 0.91
CA LYS A 554 33.49 25.06 1.12
C LYS A 554 34.70 25.54 1.93
N LEU A 555 35.25 26.71 1.57
CA LEU A 555 36.40 27.30 2.24
C LEU A 555 36.17 27.47 3.75
N GLU A 556 34.94 27.79 4.18
CA GLU A 556 34.58 27.92 5.59
C GLU A 556 34.89 26.66 6.41
N ALA A 557 34.65 25.47 5.83
CA ALA A 557 34.92 24.20 6.50
C ALA A 557 36.44 23.98 6.68
N LEU A 558 37.22 24.28 5.64
CA LEU A 558 38.69 24.17 5.65
C LEU A 558 39.31 25.19 6.60
N ALA A 559 38.80 26.43 6.62
CA ALA A 559 39.24 27.47 7.54
C ALA A 559 38.97 27.09 9.00
N ARG A 560 37.79 26.54 9.31
CA ARG A 560 37.46 26.01 10.66
C ARG A 560 38.39 24.87 11.07
N PHE A 561 38.76 23.99 10.14
CA PHE A 561 39.71 22.91 10.43
C PHE A 561 41.11 23.45 10.78
N VAL A 562 41.58 24.48 10.05
CA VAL A 562 42.85 25.16 10.37
C VAL A 562 42.80 25.84 11.74
N ASP A 563 41.68 26.49 12.07
CA ASP A 563 41.48 27.09 13.39
C ASP A 563 41.57 26.05 14.52
N GLN A 564 40.90 24.91 14.36
CA GLN A 564 40.98 23.82 15.33
C GLN A 564 42.41 23.24 15.43
N CYS A 565 43.14 23.14 14.33
CA CYS A 565 44.54 22.70 14.36
C CYS A 565 45.45 23.65 15.16
N ILE A 566 45.17 24.97 15.12
CA ILE A 566 45.90 25.96 15.90
C ILE A 566 45.62 25.76 17.39
N GLU A 567 44.35 25.55 17.77
CA GLU A 567 43.94 25.29 19.15
C GLU A 567 44.54 23.98 19.71
N GLN A 568 44.56 22.92 18.89
CA GLN A 568 45.12 21.61 19.25
C GLN A 568 46.64 21.52 19.09
N LYS A 569 47.30 22.62 18.70
CA LYS A 569 48.76 22.70 18.46
C LYS A 569 49.29 21.63 17.48
N ALA A 570 48.56 21.41 16.39
CA ALA A 570 48.88 20.41 15.36
C ALA A 570 49.30 21.06 14.02
N PRO A 571 50.49 21.69 13.92
CA PRO A 571 50.93 22.42 12.73
C PRO A 571 51.07 21.55 11.49
N SER A 572 51.45 20.28 11.65
CA SER A 572 51.57 19.33 10.53
C SER A 572 50.24 19.11 9.81
N LYS A 573 49.15 18.92 10.56
CA LYS A 573 47.79 18.73 10.04
C LYS A 573 47.25 20.01 9.37
N ALA A 574 47.53 21.17 9.97
CA ALA A 574 47.16 22.47 9.40
C ALA A 574 47.85 22.72 8.04
N ILE A 575 49.14 22.39 7.93
CA ILE A 575 49.91 22.56 6.69
C ILE A 575 49.37 21.66 5.58
N THR A 576 48.97 20.42 5.88
CA THR A 576 48.31 19.54 4.90
C THR A 576 47.00 20.14 4.39
N CYS A 577 46.17 20.71 5.27
CA CYS A 577 44.95 21.40 4.85
C CYS A 577 45.23 22.63 3.97
N ILE A 578 46.26 23.41 4.30
CA ILE A 578 46.66 24.60 3.51
C ILE A 578 47.23 24.20 2.15
N GLN A 579 48.02 23.12 2.08
CA GLN A 579 48.48 22.52 0.82
C GLN A 579 47.28 22.14 -0.04
N TYR A 580 46.32 21.40 0.53
CA TYR A 580 45.09 21.03 -0.18
C TYR A 580 44.34 22.26 -0.71
N CYS A 581 44.19 23.32 0.09
CA CYS A 581 43.56 24.57 -0.36
C CYS A 581 44.30 25.18 -1.57
N SER A 582 45.64 25.18 -1.53
CA SER A 582 46.47 25.68 -2.64
C SER A 582 46.31 24.83 -3.90
N ASP A 583 46.29 23.49 -3.75
CA ASP A 583 46.16 22.55 -4.87
C ASP A 583 44.77 22.64 -5.52
N CYS A 584 43.74 22.94 -4.74
CA CYS A 584 42.39 23.22 -5.22
C CYS A 584 42.22 24.64 -5.80
N GLY A 585 43.24 25.50 -5.73
CA GLY A 585 43.24 26.83 -6.31
C GLY A 585 42.53 27.92 -5.48
N PHE A 586 42.38 27.73 -4.16
CA PHE A 586 41.81 28.77 -3.29
C PHE A 586 42.81 29.90 -3.03
N PRO A 587 42.54 31.16 -3.42
CA PRO A 587 43.46 32.29 -3.20
C PRO A 587 43.65 32.62 -1.71
N GLU A 588 42.68 32.25 -0.86
CA GLU A 588 42.72 32.46 0.59
C GLU A 588 43.69 31.52 1.32
N ALA A 589 44.31 30.56 0.63
CA ALA A 589 45.35 29.69 1.21
C ALA A 589 46.48 30.51 1.84
N ASN A 590 46.86 31.63 1.22
CA ASN A 590 47.88 32.56 1.74
C ASN A 590 47.45 33.20 3.07
N ILE A 591 46.16 33.53 3.20
CA ILE A 591 45.58 34.14 4.41
C ILE A 591 45.60 33.12 5.56
N LEU A 592 45.21 31.86 5.28
CA LEU A 592 45.24 30.78 6.26
C LEU A 592 46.69 30.46 6.70
N ALA A 593 47.65 30.50 5.78
CA ALA A 593 49.07 30.33 6.08
C ALA A 593 49.63 31.45 6.98
N SER A 594 49.30 32.71 6.69
CA SER A 594 49.67 33.85 7.56
C SER A 594 49.07 33.67 8.96
N LYS A 595 47.77 33.32 9.03
CA LYS A 595 47.06 33.11 10.30
C LYS A 595 47.67 31.99 11.14
N LEU A 596 48.13 30.90 10.52
CA LEU A 596 48.83 29.80 11.20
C LEU A 596 50.18 30.27 11.77
N ASN A 597 50.96 31.02 10.98
CA ASN A 597 52.26 31.54 11.40
C ASN A 597 52.16 32.61 12.51
N ASP A 598 51.11 33.43 12.48
CA ASP A 598 50.89 34.48 13.48
C ASP A 598 50.45 33.91 14.83
N LYS A 599 49.65 32.83 14.83
CA LYS A 599 49.07 32.25 16.05
C LYS A 599 49.88 31.11 16.67
N LEU A 600 50.77 30.47 15.91
CA LEU A 600 51.52 29.30 16.37
C LEU A 600 53.00 29.44 16.01
N THR A 601 53.90 29.21 16.98
CA THR A 601 55.35 29.25 16.75
C THR A 601 55.78 28.02 15.96
N LEU A 602 56.07 28.20 14.67
CA LEU A 602 56.49 27.14 13.75
C LEU A 602 58.02 26.97 13.76
N ASP A 603 58.48 25.73 13.58
CA ASP A 603 59.92 25.45 13.38
C ASP A 603 60.35 25.77 11.93
N GLU A 604 61.66 25.83 11.68
CA GLU A 604 62.20 26.15 10.34
C GLU A 604 61.74 25.17 9.25
N ASN A 605 61.41 23.93 9.61
CA ASN A 605 60.94 22.91 8.67
C ASN A 605 59.49 23.18 8.25
N PHE A 606 58.61 23.50 9.19
CA PHE A 606 57.23 23.87 8.93
C PHE A 606 57.13 25.21 8.18
N LEU A 607 57.98 26.19 8.51
CA LEU A 607 58.10 27.44 7.77
C LEU A 607 58.56 27.21 6.32
N GLY A 608 59.57 26.36 6.12
CA GLY A 608 60.05 25.98 4.79
C GLY A 608 59.01 25.24 3.96
N ARG A 609 58.14 24.44 4.59
CA ARG A 609 57.00 23.80 3.92
C ARG A 609 55.94 24.81 3.53
N LEU A 610 55.51 25.69 4.44
CA LEU A 610 54.52 26.73 4.13
C LEU A 610 55.01 27.67 3.03
N SER A 611 56.28 28.08 3.07
CA SER A 611 56.85 28.96 2.07
C SER A 611 56.86 28.37 0.66
N LYS A 612 56.98 27.04 0.54
CA LYS A 612 56.86 26.33 -0.75
C LYS A 612 55.44 26.29 -1.31
N ILE A 613 54.43 26.40 -0.45
CA ILE A 613 53.01 26.29 -0.81
C ILE A 613 52.49 27.64 -1.25
N VAL A 614 52.64 28.67 -0.40
CA VAL A 614 52.00 29.98 -0.56
C VAL A 614 52.97 31.10 -0.97
N GLY A 615 54.26 30.80 -1.09
CA GLY A 615 55.30 31.81 -1.29
C GLY A 615 55.76 32.46 0.03
N ASP A 616 56.23 33.70 -0.01
CA ASP A 616 56.69 34.41 1.20
C ASP A 616 55.50 34.71 2.13
N VAL A 617 55.42 33.98 3.25
CA VAL A 617 54.31 33.98 4.23
C VAL A 617 54.14 35.36 4.91
N THR A 618 55.10 36.28 4.72
CA THR A 618 55.07 37.64 5.27
C THR A 618 54.17 38.62 4.50
N PHE A 619 53.68 38.28 3.30
CA PHE A 619 52.80 39.15 2.50
C PHE A 619 51.31 38.97 2.81
N GLY A 620 50.94 39.13 4.08
CA GLY A 620 49.55 39.17 4.55
C GLY A 620 49.06 40.54 5.06
N LYS A 621 49.86 41.60 4.93
CA LYS A 621 49.44 42.99 5.28
C LYS A 621 48.99 43.75 4.04
N ILE A 622 47.85 43.38 3.44
CA ILE A 622 47.20 44.22 2.42
C ILE A 622 46.03 44.97 3.07
N LYS A 623 46.30 46.27 3.31
CA LYS A 623 45.42 47.42 3.57
C LYS A 623 43.91 47.13 3.75
N GLU A 624 43.43 47.33 4.97
CA GLU A 624 42.11 47.95 5.19
C GLU A 624 42.11 49.33 4.50
N SER A 625 41.20 49.55 3.56
CA SER A 625 40.85 50.88 3.06
C SER A 625 39.36 51.12 3.30
N ALA A 626 39.12 52.03 4.25
CA ALA A 626 37.96 52.91 4.52
C ALA A 626 36.57 52.54 3.96
#